data_AF-A0A1H7WZS0-F1
#
_entry.id   AF-A0A1H7WZS0-F1
#
_cell.length_a   1.000
_cell.length_b   1.000
_cell.length_c   1.000
_cell.angle_alpha   90.00
_cell.angle_beta   90.00
_cell.angle_gamma   90.00
#
_symmetry.space_group_name_H-M   'P 1'
#
loop_
_entity.id
_entity.type
_entity.pdbx_description
1 polymer ?
#
loop_
_entity_poly.entity_id
_entity_poly.type
_entity_poly.pdbx_seq_one_letter_code
_entity_poly.pdbx_strand_id
1 'polypeptide(L)'
;MVSEIRLFAERDFLEKAQHFNAVLSSRGVQSTIEEVEKLNARFFRHHPELALCVDQDGLWLCAQGMRMQPDWKAEVGRLKRASLKSEMIARACQLSEKPQLIDATAGLGHDSLLMAHLGANVTLVERHPILYTLLESTHQQASLDPFLKSIVARIQLVFSDSADYLKQCANQHVDADVVYLDPMFPQRDQNQNAIKKQAQVKKQMQLLHLLLPEDGEMDLGDELLALAQSVAKRVIVKRPRHAIYLNAQKPDHQWLGDACRFDAYFQTIVSE
;
A
#
# COMPACT_ATOMS: atom_id res chain seq x y z
N MET A 1 17.29 -9.39 -7.02
CA MET A 1 17.79 -9.67 -5.65
C MET A 1 17.99 -8.33 -4.98
N VAL A 2 17.31 -8.08 -3.86
CA VAL A 2 17.54 -6.85 -3.09
C VAL A 2 18.97 -6.95 -2.53
N SER A 3 19.81 -5.95 -2.80
CA SER A 3 21.12 -5.83 -2.17
C SER A 3 20.98 -5.89 -0.65
N GLU A 4 21.98 -6.44 0.05
CA GLU A 4 22.02 -6.45 1.52
C GLU A 4 21.70 -5.04 2.08
N ILE A 5 20.69 -4.95 2.95
CA ILE A 5 20.21 -3.68 3.52
C ILE A 5 20.64 -3.53 4.97
N ARG A 6 21.15 -2.35 5.35
CA ARG A 6 21.53 -2.07 6.74
C ARG A 6 20.30 -1.88 7.62
N LEU A 7 20.34 -2.42 8.83
CA LEU A 7 19.31 -2.30 9.86
C LEU A 7 19.91 -1.65 11.11
N PHE A 8 19.77 -0.34 11.23
CA PHE A 8 20.32 0.42 12.35
C PHE A 8 19.45 0.32 13.60
N ALA A 9 20.05 0.18 14.77
CA ALA A 9 19.32 0.21 16.04
C ALA A 9 20.17 0.82 17.16
N GLU A 10 19.52 1.59 18.03
CA GLU A 10 20.14 1.96 19.30
C GLU A 10 20.19 0.73 20.23
N ARG A 11 21.12 0.73 21.19
CA ARG A 11 21.37 -0.40 22.08
C ARG A 11 20.11 -0.96 22.74
N ASP A 12 19.22 -0.08 23.18
CA ASP A 12 17.96 -0.42 23.86
C ASP A 12 16.95 -1.15 22.94
N PHE A 13 17.15 -1.12 21.63
CA PHE A 13 16.26 -1.71 20.64
C PHE A 13 16.89 -2.87 19.85
N LEU A 14 18.06 -3.37 20.26
CA LEU A 14 18.75 -4.47 19.57
C LEU A 14 17.92 -5.77 19.51
N GLU A 15 17.19 -6.11 20.57
CA GLU A 15 16.32 -7.29 20.57
C GLU A 15 15.18 -7.15 19.54
N LYS A 16 14.58 -5.96 19.45
CA LYS A 16 13.56 -5.63 18.46
C LYS A 16 14.15 -5.65 17.04
N ALA A 17 15.40 -5.20 16.88
CA ALA A 17 16.11 -5.28 15.61
C ALA A 17 16.41 -6.73 15.20
N GLN A 18 16.80 -7.60 16.13
CA GLN A 18 16.97 -9.04 15.89
C GLN A 18 15.67 -9.69 15.44
N HIS A 19 14.55 -9.35 16.08
CA HIS A 19 13.23 -9.81 15.66
C HIS A 19 12.91 -9.40 14.21
N PHE A 20 13.03 -8.11 13.87
CA PHE A 20 12.80 -7.65 12.50
C PHE A 20 13.77 -8.26 11.49
N ASN A 21 15.04 -8.45 11.86
CA ASN A 21 16.02 -9.10 11.00
C ASN A 21 15.62 -10.54 10.66
N ALA A 22 15.10 -11.30 11.63
CA ALA A 22 14.60 -12.65 11.41
C ALA A 22 13.35 -12.67 10.51
N VAL A 23 12.44 -11.71 10.71
CA VAL A 23 11.22 -11.55 9.90
C VAL A 23 11.54 -11.15 8.45
N LEU A 24 12.50 -10.25 8.25
CA LEU A 24 12.98 -9.85 6.93
C LEU A 24 13.66 -11.01 6.21
N SER A 25 14.50 -11.77 6.91
CA SER A 25 15.18 -12.96 6.38
C SER A 25 14.19 -14.03 5.92
N SER A 26 13.12 -14.30 6.69
CA SER A 26 12.08 -15.26 6.29
C SER A 26 11.30 -14.83 5.03
N ARG A 27 11.39 -13.55 4.66
CA ARG A 27 10.81 -12.95 3.45
C ARG A 27 11.84 -12.72 2.33
N GLY A 28 13.05 -13.29 2.47
CA GLY A 28 14.11 -13.21 1.47
C GLY A 28 14.85 -11.86 1.43
N VAL A 29 14.74 -11.02 2.46
CA VAL A 29 15.52 -9.78 2.60
C VAL A 29 16.74 -10.05 3.47
N GLN A 30 17.93 -9.88 2.90
CA GLN A 30 19.18 -9.95 3.65
C GLN A 30 19.43 -8.60 4.31
N SER A 31 19.58 -8.59 5.64
CA SER A 31 19.93 -7.39 6.39
C SER A 31 21.00 -7.64 7.44
N THR A 32 21.79 -6.60 7.70
CA THR A 32 22.86 -6.58 8.72
C THR A 32 22.47 -5.60 9.81
N ILE A 33 22.49 -6.05 11.07
CA ILE A 33 22.22 -5.17 12.22
C ILE A 33 23.47 -4.35 12.52
N GLU A 34 23.32 -3.04 12.63
CA GLU A 34 24.36 -2.12 13.07
C GLU A 34 23.90 -1.37 14.32
N GLU A 35 24.60 -1.58 15.44
CA GLU A 35 24.38 -0.81 16.66
C GLU A 35 24.90 0.62 16.46
N VAL A 36 24.06 1.60 16.80
CA VAL A 36 24.39 3.02 16.71
C VAL A 36 24.12 3.73 18.02
N GLU A 37 24.88 4.78 18.32
CA GLU A 37 24.67 5.55 19.56
C GLU A 37 23.33 6.28 19.57
N LYS A 38 22.92 6.86 18.42
CA LYS A 38 21.69 7.66 18.34
C LYS A 38 21.15 7.82 16.92
N LEU A 39 19.87 7.51 16.72
CA LEU A 39 19.09 7.71 15.50
C LEU A 39 18.47 9.12 15.46
N ASN A 40 19.24 10.11 15.03
CA ASN A 40 18.79 11.51 14.93
C ASN A 40 18.93 12.10 13.52
N ALA A 41 18.43 13.32 13.31
CA ALA A 41 18.49 13.99 12.01
C ALA A 41 19.91 14.22 11.46
N ARG A 42 20.94 14.23 12.32
CA ARG A 42 22.35 14.26 11.86
C ARG A 42 22.78 12.88 11.36
N PHE A 43 22.43 11.81 12.08
CA PHE A 43 22.72 10.44 11.67
C PHE A 43 22.18 10.14 10.26
N PHE A 44 20.88 10.38 10.03
CA PHE A 44 20.25 10.08 8.72
C PHE A 44 20.81 10.94 7.57
N ARG A 45 21.38 12.12 7.84
CA ARG A 45 22.06 12.92 6.81
C ARG A 45 23.43 12.37 6.43
N HIS A 46 24.10 11.69 7.34
CA HIS A 46 25.39 11.03 7.09
C HIS A 46 25.25 9.62 6.50
N HIS A 47 24.04 9.05 6.53
CA HIS A 47 23.71 7.73 5.97
C HIS A 47 22.57 7.90 4.95
N PRO A 48 22.85 8.49 3.77
CA PRO A 48 21.84 8.81 2.77
C PRO A 48 21.35 7.60 1.97
N GLU A 49 22.04 6.47 2.02
CA GLU A 49 21.65 5.21 1.39
C GLU A 49 20.32 4.67 1.91
N LEU A 50 19.69 3.82 1.12
CA LEU A 50 18.51 3.07 1.52
C LEU A 50 18.88 2.11 2.66
N ALA A 51 18.20 2.24 3.79
CA ALA A 51 18.41 1.44 4.98
C ALA A 51 17.11 1.30 5.78
N LEU A 52 17.16 0.49 6.82
CA LEU A 52 16.13 0.35 7.82
C LEU A 52 16.65 0.85 9.17
N CYS A 53 15.77 1.30 10.04
CA CYS A 53 16.12 1.50 11.44
C CYS A 53 15.01 1.06 12.40
N VAL A 54 15.38 0.74 13.63
CA VAL A 54 14.45 0.35 14.69
C VAL A 54 14.57 1.29 15.88
N ASP A 55 13.43 1.79 16.33
CA ASP A 55 13.31 2.55 17.58
C ASP A 55 12.10 2.05 18.41
N GLN A 56 11.75 2.79 19.47
CA GLN A 56 10.59 2.52 20.31
C GLN A 56 9.30 2.35 19.51
N ASP A 57 9.15 3.10 18.41
CA ASP A 57 7.93 3.23 17.62
C ASP A 57 7.86 2.21 16.48
N GLY A 58 8.89 1.40 16.23
CA GLY A 58 8.82 0.31 15.25
C GLY A 58 9.99 0.22 14.32
N LEU A 59 9.73 -0.41 13.17
CA LEU A 59 10.62 -0.48 12.03
C LEU A 59 10.35 0.71 11.10
N TRP A 60 11.41 1.32 10.60
CA TRP A 60 11.35 2.45 9.69
C TRP A 60 12.16 2.16 8.44
N LEU A 61 11.69 2.68 7.30
CA LEU A 61 12.49 2.84 6.09
C LEU A 61 13.20 4.18 6.13
N CYS A 62 14.48 4.23 5.78
CA CYS A 62 15.31 5.43 5.84
C CYS A 62 16.13 5.59 4.56
N ALA A 63 16.27 6.82 4.08
CA ALA A 63 17.23 7.23 3.06
C ALA A 63 17.28 8.76 2.97
N GLN A 64 18.38 9.32 2.48
CA GLN A 64 18.51 10.73 2.12
C GLN A 64 18.08 11.70 3.25
N GLY A 65 18.40 11.39 4.51
CA GLY A 65 18.00 12.20 5.66
C GLY A 65 16.52 12.10 6.05
N MET A 66 15.76 11.21 5.40
CA MET A 66 14.34 10.96 5.65
C MET A 66 14.15 9.59 6.28
N ARG A 67 13.05 9.45 7.03
CA ARG A 67 12.53 8.16 7.47
C ARG A 67 11.01 8.11 7.36
N MET A 68 10.46 6.92 7.18
CA MET A 68 9.03 6.68 7.12
C MET A 68 8.64 5.29 7.62
N GLN A 69 7.43 5.21 8.15
CA GLN A 69 6.66 3.99 8.34
C GLN A 69 5.19 4.33 8.05
N PRO A 70 4.31 3.34 7.82
CA PRO A 70 2.87 3.59 7.80
C PRO A 70 2.42 4.14 9.17
N ASP A 71 1.76 5.31 9.16
CA ASP A 71 1.29 5.99 10.37
C ASP A 71 -0.24 6.04 10.41
N TRP A 72 -0.85 4.91 10.77
CA TRP A 72 -2.31 4.80 10.89
C TRP A 72 -2.88 5.60 12.06
N LYS A 73 -2.06 5.92 13.06
CA LYS A 73 -2.46 6.72 14.22
C LYS A 73 -2.63 8.19 13.84
N ALA A 74 -1.77 8.72 12.96
CA ALA A 74 -1.95 10.06 12.41
C ALA A 74 -3.26 10.21 11.60
N GLU A 75 -3.80 9.12 11.04
CA GLU A 75 -5.04 9.14 10.27
C GLU A 75 -6.31 9.26 11.15
N VAL A 76 -6.24 9.07 12.47
CA VAL A 76 -7.42 9.10 13.37
C VAL A 76 -8.26 10.37 13.22
N GLY A 77 -7.61 11.53 13.03
CA GLY A 77 -8.31 12.80 12.81
C GLY A 77 -9.07 12.88 11.47
N ARG A 78 -8.58 12.20 10.43
CA ARG A 78 -9.31 12.02 9.16
C ARG A 78 -10.45 11.04 9.34
N LEU A 79 -10.17 9.88 9.94
CA LEU A 79 -11.16 8.81 10.15
C LEU A 79 -12.41 9.33 10.89
N LYS A 80 -12.23 10.06 11.99
CA LYS A 80 -13.37 10.64 12.75
C LYS A 80 -14.27 11.60 11.96
N ARG A 81 -13.74 12.22 10.90
CA ARG A 81 -14.50 13.14 10.03
C ARG A 81 -15.01 12.47 8.75
N ALA A 82 -14.52 11.26 8.45
CA ALA A 82 -14.88 10.52 7.27
C ALA A 82 -16.30 9.97 7.40
N SER A 83 -16.99 9.88 6.26
CA SER A 83 -18.32 9.29 6.18
C SER A 83 -18.52 8.68 4.80
N LEU A 84 -19.49 7.78 4.69
CA LEU A 84 -19.89 7.17 3.41
C LEU A 84 -20.24 8.22 2.34
N LYS A 85 -20.73 9.40 2.74
CA LYS A 85 -21.11 10.49 1.82
C LYS A 85 -19.94 11.39 1.46
N SER A 86 -19.04 11.69 2.41
CA SER A 86 -17.94 12.63 2.20
C SER A 86 -16.76 12.01 1.44
N GLU A 87 -16.53 10.71 1.60
CA GLU A 87 -15.40 10.03 0.96
C GLU A 87 -15.80 9.49 -0.42
N MET A 88 -15.06 9.91 -1.46
CA MET A 88 -15.32 9.44 -2.83
C MET A 88 -15.02 7.95 -2.99
N ILE A 89 -13.91 7.47 -2.38
CA ILE A 89 -13.57 6.04 -2.35
C ILE A 89 -14.69 5.21 -1.71
N ALA A 90 -15.38 5.77 -0.70
CA ALA A 90 -16.48 5.08 -0.04
C ALA A 90 -17.68 4.85 -0.96
N ARG A 91 -17.99 5.85 -1.80
CA ARG A 91 -19.04 5.75 -2.81
C ARG A 91 -18.64 4.84 -3.96
N ALA A 92 -17.40 4.94 -4.44
CA ALA A 92 -16.88 4.11 -5.52
C ALA A 92 -16.90 2.61 -5.15
N CYS A 93 -16.46 2.28 -3.93
CA CYS A 93 -16.43 0.91 -3.42
C CYS A 93 -17.76 0.44 -2.80
N GLN A 94 -18.83 1.25 -2.82
CA GLN A 94 -20.11 0.95 -2.14
C GLN A 94 -19.97 0.44 -0.71
N LEU A 95 -19.23 1.18 0.12
CA LEU A 95 -18.94 0.76 1.50
C LEU A 95 -20.17 0.69 2.41
N SER A 96 -21.32 1.27 2.01
CA SER A 96 -22.60 1.11 2.72
C SER A 96 -23.02 -0.36 2.86
N GLU A 97 -22.62 -1.20 1.90
CA GLU A 97 -22.95 -2.62 1.86
C GLU A 97 -21.97 -3.48 2.67
N LYS A 98 -20.94 -2.87 3.29
CA LYS A 98 -19.89 -3.55 4.07
C LYS A 98 -19.22 -4.69 3.27
N PRO A 99 -18.67 -4.38 2.08
CA PRO A 99 -18.19 -5.39 1.14
C PRO A 99 -17.02 -6.21 1.68
N GLN A 100 -16.86 -7.43 1.14
CA GLN A 100 -15.56 -8.10 1.10
C GLN A 100 -14.71 -7.44 0.01
N LEU A 101 -13.63 -6.76 0.43
CA LEU A 101 -12.81 -5.91 -0.43
C LEU A 101 -11.36 -6.41 -0.45
N ILE A 102 -10.80 -6.56 -1.64
CA ILE A 102 -9.37 -6.84 -1.83
C ILE A 102 -8.68 -5.55 -2.28
N ASP A 103 -7.76 -5.02 -1.50
CA ASP A 103 -6.81 -3.99 -1.94
C ASP A 103 -5.58 -4.71 -2.49
N ALA A 104 -5.48 -4.77 -3.82
CA ALA A 104 -4.40 -5.50 -4.49
C ALA A 104 -3.16 -4.63 -4.70
N THR A 105 -3.08 -3.46 -4.07
CA THR A 105 -1.97 -2.50 -4.20
C THR A 105 -1.76 -1.78 -2.86
N ALA A 106 -1.63 -2.57 -1.80
CA ALA A 106 -1.64 -2.13 -0.41
C ALA A 106 -0.84 -0.85 -0.12
N GLY A 107 0.43 -0.80 -0.56
CA GLY A 107 1.32 0.32 -0.29
C GLY A 107 1.48 0.57 1.21
N LEU A 108 0.98 1.72 1.71
CA LEU A 108 0.99 2.05 3.15
C LEU A 108 -0.35 1.77 3.85
N GLY A 109 -1.34 1.24 3.13
CA GLY A 109 -2.62 0.82 3.69
C GLY A 109 -3.51 1.96 4.19
N HIS A 110 -3.23 3.22 3.85
CA HIS A 110 -4.02 4.37 4.31
C HIS A 110 -5.45 4.36 3.76
N ASP A 111 -5.63 4.07 2.47
CA ASP A 111 -6.95 3.98 1.86
C ASP A 111 -7.70 2.74 2.40
N SER A 112 -7.00 1.61 2.55
CA SER A 112 -7.54 0.41 3.19
C SER A 112 -8.00 0.62 4.63
N LEU A 113 -7.24 1.37 5.44
CA LEU A 113 -7.63 1.73 6.80
C LEU A 113 -8.94 2.56 6.80
N LEU A 114 -9.06 3.50 5.87
CA LEU A 114 -10.28 4.29 5.70
C LEU A 114 -11.46 3.40 5.27
N MET A 115 -11.26 2.50 4.31
CA MET A 115 -12.31 1.60 3.84
C MET A 115 -12.78 0.65 4.96
N ALA A 116 -11.84 0.10 5.75
CA ALA A 116 -12.14 -0.69 6.93
C ALA A 116 -12.86 0.13 8.00
N HIS A 117 -12.46 1.40 8.23
CA HIS A 117 -13.15 2.28 9.17
C HIS A 117 -14.61 2.50 8.78
N LEU A 118 -14.87 2.65 7.49
CA LEU A 118 -16.21 2.85 6.92
C LEU A 118 -17.02 1.57 6.74
N GLY A 119 -16.46 0.40 7.10
CA GLY A 119 -17.22 -0.84 7.31
C GLY A 119 -16.84 -2.02 6.41
N ALA A 120 -15.91 -1.88 5.46
CA ALA A 120 -15.43 -3.01 4.66
C ALA A 120 -14.66 -4.04 5.49
N ASN A 121 -14.70 -5.30 5.07
CA ASN A 121 -13.69 -6.30 5.43
C ASN A 121 -12.66 -6.31 4.32
N VAL A 122 -11.42 -5.97 4.66
CA VAL A 122 -10.36 -5.66 3.69
C VAL A 122 -9.26 -6.71 3.75
N THR A 123 -8.96 -7.32 2.62
CA THR A 123 -7.73 -8.07 2.41
C THR A 123 -6.72 -7.17 1.71
N LEU A 124 -5.61 -6.87 2.38
CA LEU A 124 -4.52 -6.02 1.93
C LEU A 124 -3.38 -6.88 1.39
N VAL A 125 -3.11 -6.78 0.09
CA VAL A 125 -2.07 -7.58 -0.59
C VAL A 125 -0.87 -6.70 -0.90
N GLU A 126 0.30 -7.07 -0.36
CA GLU A 126 1.58 -6.40 -0.64
C GLU A 126 2.64 -7.45 -0.97
N ARG A 127 3.40 -7.19 -2.03
CA ARG A 127 4.42 -8.10 -2.55
C ARG A 127 5.82 -7.73 -2.09
N HIS A 128 6.06 -6.47 -1.77
CA HIS A 128 7.38 -6.01 -1.40
C HIS A 128 7.68 -6.40 0.05
N PRO A 129 8.70 -7.22 0.33
CA PRO A 129 8.93 -7.79 1.66
C PRO A 129 9.17 -6.74 2.75
N ILE A 130 9.90 -5.68 2.44
CA ILE A 130 10.10 -4.56 3.38
C ILE A 130 8.78 -3.82 3.66
N LEU A 131 7.99 -3.46 2.64
CA LEU A 131 6.72 -2.76 2.83
C LEU A 131 5.71 -3.62 3.60
N TYR A 132 5.62 -4.90 3.28
CA TYR A 132 4.78 -5.83 4.03
C TYR A 132 5.20 -5.90 5.50
N THR A 133 6.50 -5.94 5.79
CA THR A 133 7.01 -5.94 7.18
C THR A 133 6.67 -4.65 7.92
N LEU A 134 6.76 -3.50 7.27
CA LEU A 134 6.34 -2.21 7.83
C LEU A 134 4.83 -2.20 8.11
N LEU A 135 4.01 -2.63 7.15
CA LEU A 135 2.55 -2.74 7.30
C LEU A 135 2.14 -3.66 8.44
N GLU A 136 2.78 -4.82 8.56
CA GLU A 136 2.51 -5.80 9.61
C GLU A 136 2.84 -5.23 10.99
N SER A 137 3.98 -4.55 11.13
CA SER A 137 4.34 -3.84 12.37
C SER A 137 3.28 -2.78 12.72
N THR A 138 2.86 -1.95 11.75
CA THR A 138 1.82 -0.93 11.98
C THR A 138 0.47 -1.55 12.35
N HIS A 139 0.08 -2.65 11.70
CA HIS A 139 -1.17 -3.35 12.00
C HIS A 139 -1.18 -3.90 13.43
N GLN A 140 -0.09 -4.55 13.84
CA GLN A 140 0.07 -5.04 15.21
C GLN A 140 -0.02 -3.91 16.24
N GLN A 141 0.66 -2.79 16.01
CA GLN A 141 0.58 -1.63 16.90
C GLN A 141 -0.83 -1.04 16.96
N ALA A 142 -1.49 -0.89 15.81
CA ALA A 142 -2.85 -0.38 15.73
C ALA A 142 -3.88 -1.32 16.39
N SER A 143 -3.60 -2.63 16.47
CA SER A 143 -4.44 -3.60 17.18
C SER A 143 -4.48 -3.39 18.69
N LEU A 144 -3.48 -2.70 19.24
CA LEU A 144 -3.38 -2.33 20.65
C LEU A 144 -3.97 -0.95 20.94
N ASP A 145 -4.23 -0.13 19.92
CA ASP A 145 -4.80 1.20 20.08
C ASP A 145 -6.34 1.11 20.29
N PRO A 146 -6.90 1.76 21.33
CA PRO A 146 -8.34 1.65 21.64
C PRO A 146 -9.28 2.10 20.52
N PHE A 147 -8.87 3.07 19.69
CA PHE A 147 -9.69 3.56 18.58
C PHE A 147 -9.51 2.69 17.34
N LEU A 148 -8.27 2.31 17.01
CA LEU A 148 -7.96 1.57 15.78
C LEU A 148 -8.23 0.06 15.88
N LYS A 149 -8.20 -0.54 17.08
CA LYS A 149 -8.34 -1.99 17.29
C LYS A 149 -9.51 -2.60 16.52
N SER A 150 -10.69 -2.00 16.64
CA SER A 150 -11.91 -2.50 15.96
C SER A 150 -11.87 -2.31 14.44
N ILE A 151 -11.09 -1.36 13.94
CA ILE A 151 -10.94 -1.06 12.52
C ILE A 151 -9.98 -2.07 11.90
N VAL A 152 -8.80 -2.26 12.50
CA VAL A 152 -7.77 -3.17 11.98
C VAL A 152 -8.15 -4.64 12.12
N ALA A 153 -9.09 -4.97 13.02
CA ALA A 153 -9.70 -6.30 13.08
C ALA A 153 -10.48 -6.68 11.80
N ARG A 154 -10.84 -5.68 10.96
CA ARG A 154 -11.42 -5.90 9.63
C ARG A 154 -10.37 -5.95 8.52
N ILE A 155 -9.09 -5.89 8.86
CA ILE A 155 -7.99 -5.90 7.90
C ILE A 155 -7.21 -7.20 8.05
N GLN A 156 -7.14 -7.97 6.97
CA GLN A 156 -6.26 -9.11 6.81
C GLN A 156 -5.08 -8.72 5.92
N LEU A 157 -3.85 -8.99 6.35
CA LEU A 157 -2.66 -8.79 5.53
C LEU A 157 -2.30 -10.09 4.80
N VAL A 158 -1.92 -9.99 3.53
CA VAL A 158 -1.45 -11.09 2.69
C VAL A 158 -0.14 -10.71 2.01
N PHE A 159 0.91 -11.46 2.28
CA PHE A 159 2.21 -11.30 1.62
C PHE A 159 2.23 -12.13 0.34
N SER A 160 1.95 -11.50 -0.79
CA SER A 160 1.86 -12.16 -2.10
C SER A 160 2.01 -11.13 -3.22
N ASP A 161 2.42 -11.59 -4.41
CA ASP A 161 2.14 -10.82 -5.62
C ASP A 161 0.62 -10.81 -5.86
N SER A 162 0.11 -9.64 -6.27
CA SER A 162 -1.31 -9.41 -6.44
C SER A 162 -1.90 -10.21 -7.60
N ALA A 163 -1.14 -10.43 -8.68
CA ALA A 163 -1.60 -11.25 -9.79
C ALA A 163 -1.74 -12.71 -9.36
N ASP A 164 -0.76 -13.22 -8.62
CA ASP A 164 -0.79 -14.59 -8.10
C ASP A 164 -1.92 -14.79 -7.08
N TYR A 165 -2.14 -13.81 -6.20
CA TYR A 165 -3.25 -13.85 -5.24
C TYR A 165 -4.61 -13.85 -5.95
N LEU A 166 -4.82 -12.97 -6.93
CA LEU A 166 -6.08 -12.92 -7.68
C LEU A 166 -6.30 -14.20 -8.51
N LYS A 167 -5.25 -14.76 -9.15
CA LYS A 167 -5.34 -16.06 -9.83
C LYS A 167 -5.74 -17.18 -8.85
N GLN A 168 -5.16 -17.19 -7.66
CA GLN A 168 -5.54 -18.13 -6.62
C GLN A 168 -7.01 -17.97 -6.21
N CYS A 169 -7.47 -16.73 -5.98
CA CYS A 169 -8.87 -16.45 -5.68
C CYS A 169 -9.81 -16.95 -6.79
N ALA A 170 -9.48 -16.68 -8.06
CA ALA A 170 -10.25 -17.16 -9.20
C ALA A 170 -10.32 -18.70 -9.24
N ASN A 171 -9.19 -19.39 -9.05
CA ASN A 171 -9.15 -20.85 -9.00
C ASN A 171 -9.95 -21.44 -7.83
N GLN A 172 -9.99 -20.73 -6.70
CA GLN A 172 -10.72 -21.12 -5.50
C GLN A 172 -12.19 -20.67 -5.51
N HIS A 173 -12.65 -20.02 -6.60
CA HIS A 173 -14.00 -19.46 -6.71
C HIS A 173 -14.35 -18.53 -5.54
N VAL A 174 -13.36 -17.73 -5.12
CA VAL A 174 -13.57 -16.67 -4.13
C VAL A 174 -14.20 -15.48 -4.84
N ASP A 175 -15.44 -15.17 -4.50
CA ASP A 175 -16.14 -13.98 -5.01
C ASP A 175 -15.94 -12.80 -4.04
N ALA A 176 -15.11 -11.84 -4.44
CA ALA A 176 -15.02 -10.56 -3.76
C ALA A 176 -16.13 -9.61 -4.24
N ASP A 177 -16.61 -8.74 -3.36
CA ASP A 177 -17.53 -7.69 -3.81
C ASP A 177 -16.78 -6.60 -4.56
N VAL A 178 -15.56 -6.28 -4.11
CA VAL A 178 -14.75 -5.19 -4.65
C VAL A 178 -13.28 -5.60 -4.71
N VAL A 179 -12.62 -5.32 -5.84
CA VAL A 179 -11.15 -5.21 -5.89
C VAL A 179 -10.78 -3.73 -6.07
N TYR A 180 -9.86 -3.23 -5.26
CA TYR A 180 -9.33 -1.89 -5.32
C TYR A 180 -7.89 -1.90 -5.83
N LEU A 181 -7.57 -1.00 -6.76
CA LEU A 181 -6.26 -0.84 -7.39
C LEU A 181 -5.83 0.63 -7.35
N ASP A 182 -4.63 0.92 -6.85
CA ASP A 182 -3.93 2.21 -6.85
C ASP A 182 -2.45 1.99 -7.20
N PRO A 183 -2.13 1.56 -8.45
CA PRO A 183 -0.75 1.28 -8.83
C PRO A 183 0.10 2.57 -8.76
N MET A 184 1.21 2.50 -7.99
CA MET A 184 2.05 3.66 -7.62
C MET A 184 2.91 4.27 -8.76
N PHE A 185 2.70 3.91 -10.03
CA PHE A 185 3.68 4.10 -11.11
C PHE A 185 3.48 5.34 -11.98
N PRO A 186 4.57 5.87 -12.62
CA PRO A 186 4.58 7.15 -13.32
C PRO A 186 3.50 7.20 -14.40
N GLN A 187 2.51 8.03 -14.12
CA GLN A 187 1.40 8.21 -15.01
C GLN A 187 1.84 8.94 -16.26
N ARG A 188 1.30 8.51 -17.40
CA ARG A 188 1.33 9.30 -18.63
C ARG A 188 0.05 10.13 -18.71
N ASP A 189 0.18 11.39 -19.12
CA ASP A 189 -0.98 12.20 -19.45
C ASP A 189 -1.65 11.68 -20.74
N GLN A 190 -2.76 12.29 -21.12
CA GLN A 190 -3.48 11.99 -22.36
C GLN A 190 -2.60 12.16 -23.62
N ASN A 191 -1.51 12.92 -23.53
CA ASN A 191 -0.56 13.14 -24.62
C ASN A 191 0.63 12.16 -24.57
N GLN A 192 0.52 11.09 -23.76
CA GLN A 192 1.56 10.09 -23.51
C GLN A 192 2.86 10.65 -22.92
N ASN A 193 2.86 11.90 -22.47
CA ASN A 193 4.00 12.47 -21.77
C ASN A 193 3.99 11.95 -20.34
N ALA A 194 5.17 11.60 -19.80
CA ALA A 194 5.30 11.40 -18.37
C ALA A 194 4.75 12.65 -17.65
N ILE A 195 3.77 12.47 -16.76
CA ILE A 195 3.19 13.57 -16.00
C ILE A 195 4.30 14.19 -15.15
N LYS A 196 4.93 15.26 -15.64
CA LYS A 196 5.88 16.08 -14.90
C LYS A 196 5.13 16.96 -13.90
N LYS A 197 4.60 16.32 -12.85
CA LYS A 197 4.16 16.98 -11.61
C LYS A 197 4.46 16.10 -10.40
N GLN A 198 5.75 15.87 -10.14
CA GLN A 198 6.23 15.56 -8.80
C GLN A 198 6.46 16.87 -8.01
N ALA A 199 5.49 17.79 -8.01
CA ALA A 199 5.55 18.98 -7.17
C ALA A 199 5.44 18.52 -5.70
N GLN A 200 6.53 18.61 -4.93
CA GLN A 200 6.61 18.21 -3.52
C GLN A 200 5.89 16.90 -3.22
N VAL A 201 6.32 15.80 -3.83
CA VAL A 201 5.84 14.51 -3.35
C VAL A 201 6.20 14.40 -1.87
N LYS A 202 5.20 14.14 -1.01
CA LYS A 202 5.42 13.97 0.44
C LYS A 202 6.61 13.03 0.63
N LYS A 203 7.52 13.36 1.56
CA LYS A 203 8.78 12.63 1.83
C LYS A 203 8.63 11.09 1.80
N GLN A 204 7.50 10.57 2.25
CA GLN A 204 7.14 9.15 2.20
C GLN A 204 7.20 8.56 0.78
N MET A 205 6.61 9.22 -0.22
CA MET A 205 6.60 8.71 -1.59
C MET A 205 8.00 8.72 -2.22
N GLN A 206 8.86 9.69 -1.85
CA GLN A 206 10.25 9.70 -2.30
C GLN A 206 10.99 8.45 -1.81
N LEU A 207 10.77 8.06 -0.55
CA LEU A 207 11.33 6.83 0.01
C LEU A 207 10.75 5.56 -0.63
N LEU A 208 9.44 5.52 -0.89
CA LEU A 208 8.82 4.39 -1.58
C LEU A 208 9.41 4.18 -2.98
N HIS A 209 9.69 5.27 -3.70
CA HIS A 209 10.31 5.18 -5.02
C HIS A 209 11.71 4.53 -5.00
N LEU A 210 12.46 4.65 -3.90
CA LEU A 210 13.77 4.02 -3.76
C LEU A 210 13.68 2.50 -3.55
N LEU A 211 12.52 1.97 -3.16
CA LEU A 211 12.28 0.53 -3.08
C LEU A 211 11.91 -0.08 -4.43
N LEU A 212 11.61 0.75 -5.43
CA LEU A 212 11.25 0.28 -6.76
C LEU A 212 12.55 -0.01 -7.55
N PRO A 213 12.61 -1.08 -8.34
CA PRO A 213 13.77 -1.35 -9.21
C PRO A 213 14.04 -0.19 -10.18
N GLU A 214 15.32 0.16 -10.40
CA GLU A 214 15.72 1.25 -11.31
C GLU A 214 15.39 0.96 -12.78
N ASP A 215 15.48 -0.31 -13.21
CA ASP A 215 15.34 -0.74 -14.61
C ASP A 215 14.20 -1.75 -14.86
N GLY A 216 13.39 -2.06 -13.85
CA GLY A 216 12.32 -3.03 -14.00
C GLY A 216 11.18 -2.42 -14.80
N GLU A 217 10.82 -3.02 -15.95
CA GLU A 217 9.47 -2.86 -16.48
C GLU A 217 8.48 -3.22 -15.38
N MET A 218 7.99 -2.20 -14.68
CA MET A 218 7.01 -2.38 -13.63
C MET A 218 5.69 -2.53 -14.33
N ASP A 219 5.15 -3.75 -14.28
CA ASP A 219 3.82 -4.08 -14.76
C ASP A 219 2.86 -2.96 -14.33
N LEU A 220 2.26 -2.30 -15.33
CA LEU A 220 1.33 -1.17 -15.14
C LEU A 220 0.08 -1.59 -14.36
N GLY A 221 -0.04 -2.88 -14.01
CA GLY A 221 -1.24 -3.50 -13.52
C GLY A 221 -2.21 -3.75 -14.66
N ASP A 222 -1.72 -3.80 -15.90
CA ASP A 222 -2.58 -3.99 -17.07
C ASP A 222 -3.17 -5.41 -17.03
N GLU A 223 -2.39 -6.40 -16.63
CA GLU A 223 -2.89 -7.76 -16.36
C GLU A 223 -3.76 -7.82 -15.08
N LEU A 224 -3.51 -6.95 -14.10
CA LEU A 224 -4.28 -6.93 -12.85
C LEU A 224 -5.73 -6.57 -13.08
N LEU A 225 -6.05 -5.72 -14.06
CA LEU A 225 -7.45 -5.34 -14.33
C LEU A 225 -8.29 -6.57 -14.71
N ALA A 226 -7.82 -7.37 -15.67
CA ALA A 226 -8.53 -8.55 -16.14
C ALA A 226 -8.67 -9.61 -15.03
N LEU A 227 -7.59 -9.84 -14.27
CA LEU A 227 -7.63 -10.75 -13.12
C LEU A 227 -8.61 -10.27 -12.05
N ALA A 228 -8.60 -8.98 -11.72
CA ALA A 228 -9.52 -8.39 -10.76
C ALA A 228 -10.98 -8.52 -11.21
N GLN A 229 -11.27 -8.31 -12.50
CA GLN A 229 -12.62 -8.48 -13.06
C GLN A 229 -13.09 -9.93 -13.03
N SER A 230 -12.18 -10.91 -13.01
CA SER A 230 -12.55 -12.33 -12.89
C SER A 230 -12.94 -12.74 -11.46
N VAL A 231 -12.49 -11.98 -10.44
CA VAL A 231 -12.65 -12.31 -9.01
C VAL A 231 -13.70 -11.44 -8.33
N ALA A 232 -13.97 -10.24 -8.84
CA ALA A 232 -14.83 -9.27 -8.17
C ALA A 232 -15.95 -8.72 -9.03
N LYS A 233 -17.11 -8.52 -8.40
CA LYS A 233 -18.29 -7.89 -9.02
C LYS A 233 -17.98 -6.48 -9.55
N ARG A 234 -17.07 -5.78 -8.87
CA ARG A 234 -16.52 -4.49 -9.31
C ARG A 234 -15.04 -4.36 -9.02
N VAL A 235 -14.35 -3.70 -9.94
CA VAL A 235 -12.97 -3.26 -9.79
C VAL A 235 -12.95 -1.74 -9.77
N ILE A 236 -12.33 -1.16 -8.75
CA ILE A 236 -12.19 0.28 -8.56
C ILE A 236 -10.72 0.63 -8.70
N VAL A 237 -10.40 1.47 -9.69
CA VAL A 237 -9.04 1.91 -9.96
C VAL A 237 -8.90 3.39 -9.64
N LYS A 238 -8.04 3.75 -8.69
CA LYS A 238 -7.70 5.13 -8.40
C LYS A 238 -6.70 5.64 -9.43
N ARG A 239 -6.97 6.82 -9.99
CA ARG A 239 -6.13 7.47 -10.99
C ARG A 239 -6.09 8.98 -10.76
N PRO A 240 -4.99 9.67 -11.04
CA PRO A 240 -5.03 11.12 -11.13
C PRO A 240 -5.91 11.60 -12.25
N ARG A 241 -6.53 12.77 -12.06
CA ARG A 241 -7.65 13.24 -12.86
C ARG A 241 -7.44 13.12 -14.38
N HIS A 242 -6.23 13.41 -14.85
CA HIS A 242 -5.89 13.45 -16.28
C HIS A 242 -5.01 12.27 -16.75
N ALA A 243 -4.75 11.27 -15.91
CA ALA A 243 -4.00 10.09 -16.32
C ALA A 243 -4.81 9.24 -17.32
N ILE A 244 -4.14 8.53 -18.22
CA ILE A 244 -4.78 7.52 -19.08
C ILE A 244 -5.49 6.44 -18.26
N TYR A 245 -6.42 5.69 -18.86
CA TYR A 245 -7.06 4.55 -18.21
C TYR A 245 -6.06 3.40 -18.01
N LEU A 246 -6.34 2.54 -17.03
CA LEU A 246 -5.57 1.31 -16.83
C LEU A 246 -5.83 0.38 -18.01
N ASN A 247 -4.79 -0.27 -18.54
CA ASN A 247 -4.86 -1.13 -19.72
C ASN A 247 -5.51 -0.46 -20.96
N ALA A 248 -5.47 0.87 -21.05
CA ALA A 248 -6.20 1.67 -22.04
C ALA A 248 -7.71 1.34 -22.17
N GLN A 249 -8.30 0.66 -21.17
CA GLN A 249 -9.70 0.23 -21.17
C GLN A 249 -10.58 1.35 -20.64
N LYS A 250 -11.64 1.72 -21.36
CA LYS A 250 -12.59 2.72 -20.88
C LYS A 250 -13.38 2.15 -19.69
N PRO A 251 -13.49 2.87 -18.55
CA PRO A 251 -14.30 2.42 -17.43
C PRO A 251 -15.80 2.55 -17.71
N ASP A 252 -16.59 1.69 -17.06
CA ASP A 252 -18.05 1.68 -17.11
C ASP A 252 -18.65 2.89 -16.38
N HIS A 253 -17.99 3.32 -15.30
CA HIS A 253 -18.37 4.49 -14.52
C HIS A 253 -17.16 5.20 -13.95
N GLN A 254 -17.29 6.49 -13.63
CA GLN A 254 -16.23 7.29 -13.03
C GLN A 254 -16.75 8.22 -11.95
N TRP A 255 -16.00 8.32 -10.85
CA TRP A 255 -16.17 9.38 -9.87
C TRP A 255 -15.02 10.37 -10.01
N LEU A 256 -15.32 11.62 -10.35
CA LEU A 256 -14.32 12.66 -10.62
C LEU A 256 -14.13 13.56 -9.40
N GLY A 257 -12.89 13.66 -8.92
CA GLY A 257 -12.45 14.67 -7.95
C GLY A 257 -11.44 15.64 -8.57
N ASP A 258 -11.01 16.62 -7.78
CA ASP A 258 -10.13 17.69 -8.27
C ASP A 258 -8.73 17.18 -8.62
N ALA A 259 -8.15 16.32 -7.76
CA ALA A 259 -6.81 15.76 -7.94
C ALA A 259 -6.81 14.34 -8.51
N CYS A 260 -7.76 13.51 -8.06
CA CYS A 260 -7.89 12.12 -8.46
C CYS A 260 -9.33 11.80 -8.91
N ARG A 261 -9.47 10.64 -9.54
CA ARG A 261 -10.73 10.01 -9.91
C ARG A 261 -10.67 8.53 -9.57
N PHE A 262 -11.84 7.91 -9.54
CA PHE A 262 -11.99 6.46 -9.41
C PHE A 262 -12.71 5.94 -10.65
N ASP A 263 -12.05 5.02 -11.36
CA ASP A 263 -12.55 4.35 -12.56
C ASP A 263 -13.16 3.00 -12.11
N ALA A 264 -14.40 2.72 -12.49
CA ALA A 264 -15.08 1.46 -12.20
C ALA A 264 -15.15 0.56 -13.42
N TYR A 265 -14.87 -0.72 -13.21
CA TYR A 265 -15.03 -1.79 -14.18
C TYR A 265 -15.85 -2.91 -13.54
N PHE A 266 -16.88 -3.40 -14.22
CA PHE A 266 -17.73 -4.47 -13.68
C PHE A 266 -17.31 -5.84 -14.20
N GLN A 267 -17.66 -6.88 -13.44
CA GLN A 267 -17.40 -8.26 -13.83
C GLN A 267 -18.02 -8.54 -15.20
N THR A 268 -17.24 -9.11 -16.12
CA THR A 268 -17.75 -9.50 -17.43
C THR A 268 -18.58 -10.77 -17.24
N ILE A 269 -19.89 -10.67 -17.40
CA ILE A 269 -20.77 -11.84 -17.43
C ILE A 269 -20.46 -12.57 -18.73
N VAL A 270 -19.67 -13.64 -18.66
CA VAL A 270 -19.55 -14.56 -19.79
C VAL A 270 -20.91 -15.25 -19.89
N SER A 271 -21.69 -14.88 -20.90
CA SER A 271 -22.90 -15.60 -21.26
C SER A 271 -22.44 -16.94 -21.83
N GLU A 272 -22.78 -18.05 -21.16
CA GLU A 272 -22.67 -19.40 -21.76
C GLU A 272 -23.57 -19.52 -22.98
#